data_AF-A0A9E1TQQ0-F1
#
_entry.id   AF-A0A9E1TQQ0-F1
#
_cell.length_a   1.000
_cell.length_b   1.000
_cell.length_c   1.000
_cell.angle_alpha   90.00
_cell.angle_beta   90.00
_cell.angle_gamma   90.00
#
_symmetry.space_group_name_H-M   'P 1'
#
loop_
_entity.id
_entity.type
_entity.pdbx_description
1 polymer ?
#
loop_
_entity_poly.entity_id
_entity_poly.type
_entity_poly.pdbx_seq_one_letter_code
_entity_poly.pdbx_strand_id
1 'polypeptide(L)'
;MRRIHGGGRRGVPVLALMVLGLLATLTTGPARAATAGVVDVVGVEAAGLDAGEAAGHLIGRDPGVVYLTFDDGPDQLFTPILLDLLDRHGARATFFFLGRNLAARWGSDEVQDLLNRGHAVGNHSTHHRKLTEQPPWSVAADLEEASLLLANRTGFRPSCWRAPYGDLDEMVHSVAGSLDMTHVGWTADPQEWLNPWVPVVIDYLTGKRRDGAVVLLHDRKWLSLHIVDDLLPVFHDDGWRFDALPACRAPGEREARMATRGTDSTPVGRVDRVATVGGGLKVTGWAYDADAPGGGLDIRVSLGDPELEPPVWTASQTRSDHGFVVHLAEVADAPICVWAVDAGRRQDAVLGCHRHEIAPEG
;
A
#
# COMPACT_ATOMS: atom_id res chain seq x y z
N MET A 1 58.57 -53.23 -0.38
CA MET A 1 58.74 -53.77 0.99
C MET A 1 57.47 -53.49 1.81
N ARG A 2 56.86 -54.57 2.32
CA ARG A 2 55.92 -54.73 3.47
C ARG A 2 54.74 -53.76 3.71
N ARG A 3 53.53 -54.34 3.67
CA ARG A 3 52.29 -53.98 4.41
C ARG A 3 52.43 -54.27 5.91
N ILE A 4 51.79 -53.49 6.81
CA ILE A 4 51.09 -53.85 8.09
C ILE A 4 50.17 -52.64 8.46
N HIS A 5 48.82 -52.67 8.43
CA HIS A 5 47.78 -53.20 9.35
C HIS A 5 47.43 -52.39 10.62
N GLY A 6 46.11 -52.19 10.84
CA GLY A 6 45.41 -51.97 12.13
C GLY A 6 45.14 -50.49 12.47
N GLY A 7 43.95 -50.01 12.80
CA GLY A 7 42.73 -50.62 13.34
C GLY A 7 42.36 -49.92 14.66
N GLY A 8 41.13 -49.41 14.81
CA GLY A 8 40.66 -48.92 16.12
C GLY A 8 39.46 -47.96 16.10
N ARG A 9 38.24 -48.51 16.15
CA ARG A 9 37.04 -47.82 16.60
C ARG A 9 37.15 -47.47 18.09
N ARG A 10 36.72 -46.26 18.50
CA ARG A 10 36.17 -46.00 19.85
C ARG A 10 35.05 -44.97 19.76
N GLY A 11 33.90 -45.33 20.30
CA GLY A 11 32.72 -44.47 20.40
C GLY A 11 32.53 -43.87 21.79
N VAL A 12 31.71 -42.80 21.79
CA VAL A 12 30.75 -42.27 22.78
C VAL A 12 31.27 -41.84 24.18
N PRO A 13 30.69 -40.77 24.77
CA PRO A 13 29.46 -40.98 25.54
C PRO A 13 28.37 -39.90 25.36
N VAL A 14 27.12 -40.38 25.40
CA VAL A 14 25.88 -39.62 25.54
C VAL A 14 25.65 -39.37 27.03
N LEU A 15 25.31 -38.13 27.39
CA LEU A 15 25.05 -37.71 28.76
C LEU A 15 23.62 -38.11 29.17
N ALA A 16 23.51 -38.93 30.23
CA ALA A 16 22.24 -39.29 30.86
C ALA A 16 21.95 -38.34 32.04
N LEU A 17 20.75 -37.78 32.09
CA LEU A 17 20.23 -36.99 33.22
C LEU A 17 19.30 -37.86 34.06
N MET A 18 19.59 -37.93 35.36
CA MET A 18 18.84 -38.69 36.37
C MET A 18 17.47 -38.06 36.66
N VAL A 19 16.45 -38.91 36.80
CA VAL A 19 15.14 -38.59 37.39
C VAL A 19 15.14 -39.12 38.82
N LEU A 20 14.90 -38.24 39.80
CA LEU A 20 14.66 -38.60 41.20
C LEU A 20 13.14 -38.72 41.42
N GLY A 21 12.70 -39.87 41.93
CA GLY A 21 11.31 -40.15 42.26
C GLY A 21 10.89 -39.57 43.61
N LEU A 22 9.60 -39.21 43.71
CA LEU A 22 8.91 -38.99 44.98
C LEU A 22 7.59 -39.77 44.96
N LEU A 23 7.45 -40.69 45.92
CA LEU A 23 6.25 -41.48 46.19
C LEU A 23 5.15 -40.58 46.78
N ALA A 24 3.93 -40.66 46.25
CA ALA A 24 2.73 -40.20 46.94
C ALA A 24 1.61 -41.25 46.78
N THR A 25 1.00 -41.57 47.91
CA THR A 25 0.07 -42.66 48.19
C THR A 25 -1.29 -42.50 47.51
N LEU A 26 -1.83 -43.60 46.98
CA LEU A 26 -3.18 -43.73 46.43
C LEU A 26 -4.24 -43.77 47.55
N THR A 27 -5.19 -42.83 47.53
CA THR A 27 -6.50 -43.00 48.17
C THR A 27 -7.59 -42.89 47.10
N THR A 28 -8.45 -43.89 47.03
CA THR A 28 -9.60 -43.96 46.13
C THR A 28 -10.79 -43.24 46.76
N GLY A 29 -11.31 -42.22 46.06
CA GLY A 29 -12.54 -41.51 46.40
C GLY A 29 -13.44 -41.37 45.16
N PRO A 30 -14.77 -41.31 45.31
CA PRO A 30 -15.70 -41.58 44.23
C PRO A 30 -15.81 -40.42 43.22
N ALA A 31 -16.02 -40.80 41.96
CA ALA A 31 -16.30 -39.90 40.86
C ALA A 31 -17.51 -39.01 41.16
N ARG A 32 -17.32 -37.70 41.07
CA ARG A 32 -18.39 -36.71 41.08
C ARG A 32 -18.44 -36.07 39.70
N ALA A 33 -19.53 -36.32 38.99
CA ALA A 33 -19.82 -35.71 37.70
C ALA A 33 -19.82 -34.18 37.86
N ALA A 34 -18.90 -33.51 37.16
CA ALA A 34 -18.93 -32.06 37.00
C ALA A 34 -19.90 -31.75 35.86
N THR A 35 -21.04 -31.17 36.22
CA THR A 35 -21.98 -30.54 35.30
C THR A 35 -21.27 -29.42 34.54
N ALA A 36 -21.43 -29.40 33.22
CA ALA A 36 -21.00 -28.31 32.36
C ALA A 36 -21.62 -26.99 32.84
N GLY A 37 -20.82 -26.16 33.50
CA GLY A 37 -21.12 -24.75 33.72
C GLY A 37 -20.80 -24.02 32.44
N VAL A 38 -21.84 -23.57 31.74
CA VAL A 38 -21.71 -22.50 30.74
C VAL A 38 -21.13 -21.31 31.49
N VAL A 39 -19.90 -20.94 31.16
CA VAL A 39 -19.34 -19.66 31.60
C VAL A 39 -19.92 -18.65 30.63
N ASP A 40 -20.91 -17.88 31.10
CA ASP A 40 -21.33 -16.66 30.42
C ASP A 40 -20.09 -15.79 30.26
N VAL A 41 -19.59 -15.70 29.02
CA VAL A 41 -18.62 -14.67 28.65
C VAL A 41 -19.40 -13.37 28.68
N VAL A 42 -19.23 -12.66 29.79
CA VAL A 42 -19.69 -11.28 29.96
C VAL A 42 -19.26 -10.50 28.73
N GLY A 43 -20.27 -10.01 27.99
CA GLY A 43 -20.08 -9.20 26.80
C GLY A 43 -19.14 -8.05 27.10
N VAL A 44 -18.02 -8.01 26.40
CA VAL A 44 -17.25 -6.78 26.25
C VAL A 44 -18.04 -5.95 25.26
N GLU A 45 -18.83 -5.00 25.76
CA GLU A 45 -19.37 -3.95 24.91
C GLU A 45 -18.19 -3.28 24.20
N ALA A 46 -18.22 -3.30 22.86
CA ALA A 46 -17.32 -2.56 22.01
C ALA A 46 -17.58 -1.05 22.19
N ALA A 47 -17.11 -0.51 23.31
CA ALA A 47 -17.13 0.91 23.58
C ALA A 47 -16.04 1.57 22.72
N GLY A 48 -16.46 2.28 21.66
CA GLY A 48 -15.67 3.36 21.06
C GLY A 48 -15.20 3.21 19.61
N LEU A 49 -15.95 2.57 18.70
CA LEU A 49 -15.72 2.65 17.25
C LEU A 49 -16.72 3.59 16.58
N ASP A 50 -16.88 4.80 17.10
CA ASP A 50 -17.74 5.83 16.49
C ASP A 50 -17.10 7.22 16.62
N ALA A 51 -15.83 7.31 16.24
CA ALA A 51 -15.19 8.59 15.95
C ALA A 51 -15.56 8.99 14.51
N GLY A 52 -16.15 10.17 14.37
CA GLY A 52 -17.05 10.54 13.28
C GLY A 52 -16.44 10.68 11.88
N GLU A 53 -17.33 10.63 10.89
CA GLU A 53 -17.04 11.05 9.51
C GLU A 53 -16.55 12.50 9.51
N ALA A 54 -15.27 12.71 9.23
CA ALA A 54 -14.75 14.04 8.90
C ALA A 54 -15.24 14.40 7.48
N ALA A 55 -16.37 15.11 7.40
CA ALA A 55 -17.04 15.47 6.15
C ALA A 55 -16.18 16.42 5.29
N GLY A 56 -15.28 15.85 4.47
CA GLY A 56 -14.66 16.51 3.32
C GLY A 56 -15.55 16.34 2.08
N HIS A 57 -15.75 17.41 1.31
CA HIS A 57 -16.78 17.56 0.28
C HIS A 57 -16.66 16.66 -0.98
N LEU A 58 -15.83 15.60 -1.01
CA LEU A 58 -15.72 14.71 -2.17
C LEU A 58 -15.49 13.26 -1.74
N ILE A 59 -16.46 12.67 -1.05
CA ILE A 59 -16.53 11.21 -0.88
C ILE A 59 -17.08 10.64 -2.20
N GLY A 60 -16.22 9.98 -2.96
CA GLY A 60 -16.54 9.41 -4.27
C GLY A 60 -17.79 8.51 -4.21
N ARG A 61 -18.59 8.54 -5.27
CA ARG A 61 -19.65 7.56 -5.52
C ARG A 61 -19.16 6.52 -6.52
N ASP A 62 -17.87 6.17 -6.44
CA ASP A 62 -17.22 5.31 -7.41
C ASP A 62 -17.68 3.87 -7.14
N PRO A 63 -18.51 3.29 -8.03
CA PRO A 63 -19.15 2.01 -7.76
C PRO A 63 -18.11 0.90 -7.62
N GLY A 64 -18.24 0.10 -6.56
CA GLY A 64 -17.35 -1.02 -6.27
C GLY A 64 -15.93 -0.61 -5.86
N VAL A 65 -15.67 0.66 -5.52
CA VAL A 65 -14.32 1.13 -5.10
C VAL A 65 -14.26 1.41 -3.62
N VAL A 66 -13.16 0.99 -2.99
CA VAL A 66 -12.72 1.45 -1.68
C VAL A 66 -11.34 2.09 -1.81
N TYR A 67 -11.15 3.24 -1.17
CA TYR A 67 -9.89 3.98 -1.15
C TYR A 67 -9.16 3.69 0.16
N LEU A 68 -8.05 2.94 0.09
CA LEU A 68 -7.10 2.86 1.20
C LEU A 68 -6.26 4.13 1.23
N THR A 69 -6.13 4.72 2.41
CA THR A 69 -5.34 5.93 2.60
C THR A 69 -4.43 5.77 3.81
N PHE A 70 -3.20 6.28 3.70
CA PHE A 70 -2.17 6.13 4.71
C PHE A 70 -1.58 7.48 5.11
N ASP A 71 -1.70 7.82 6.38
CA ASP A 71 -1.18 9.07 6.95
C ASP A 71 0.16 8.86 7.65
N ASP A 72 0.87 9.97 7.86
CA ASP A 72 2.12 10.11 8.61
C ASP A 72 3.40 9.60 7.96
N GLY A 73 3.31 9.04 6.76
CA GLY A 73 4.45 8.55 6.02
C GLY A 73 5.39 9.65 5.49
N PRO A 74 6.42 9.25 4.73
CA PRO A 74 6.82 7.85 4.55
C PRO A 74 7.56 7.30 5.77
N ASP A 75 7.48 6.00 5.97
CA ASP A 75 8.35 5.22 6.84
C ASP A 75 9.42 4.48 6.05
N GLN A 76 10.63 4.36 6.60
CA GLN A 76 11.75 3.75 5.89
C GLN A 76 11.59 2.24 5.72
N LEU A 77 10.89 1.58 6.65
CA LEU A 77 10.73 0.12 6.66
C LEU A 77 9.32 -0.27 6.23
N PHE A 78 8.30 0.35 6.81
CA PHE A 78 6.93 -0.11 6.64
C PHE A 78 6.32 0.30 5.30
N THR A 79 6.59 1.51 4.81
CA THR A 79 6.03 1.96 3.52
C THR A 79 6.47 1.06 2.36
N PRO A 80 7.76 0.70 2.18
CA PRO A 80 8.14 -0.24 1.11
C PRO A 80 7.46 -1.61 1.21
N ILE A 81 7.37 -2.20 2.41
CA ILE A 81 6.69 -3.50 2.63
C ILE A 81 5.20 -3.39 2.27
N LEU A 82 4.58 -2.26 2.60
CA LEU A 82 3.18 -1.98 2.25
C LEU A 82 2.99 -1.84 0.74
N LEU A 83 3.93 -1.21 0.01
CA LEU A 83 3.88 -1.12 -1.45
C LEU A 83 3.90 -2.53 -2.09
N ASP A 84 4.82 -3.39 -1.64
CA ASP A 84 4.91 -4.76 -2.14
C ASP A 84 3.65 -5.58 -1.81
N LEU A 85 3.09 -5.39 -0.61
CA LEU A 85 1.83 -6.01 -0.23
C LEU A 85 0.67 -5.55 -1.13
N LEU A 86 0.54 -4.25 -1.39
CA LEU A 86 -0.48 -3.72 -2.28
C LEU A 86 -0.34 -4.28 -3.70
N ASP A 87 0.89 -4.38 -4.21
CA ASP A 87 1.18 -4.99 -5.52
C ASP A 87 0.76 -6.46 -5.58
N ARG A 88 1.05 -7.28 -4.54
CA ARG A 88 0.61 -8.69 -4.51
C ARG A 88 -0.89 -8.90 -4.65
N HIS A 89 -1.70 -7.89 -4.29
CA HIS A 89 -3.14 -7.92 -4.46
C HIS A 89 -3.63 -7.10 -5.66
N GLY A 90 -2.74 -6.40 -6.36
CA GLY A 90 -3.06 -5.47 -7.43
C GLY A 90 -3.94 -4.32 -6.95
N ALA A 91 -3.66 -3.81 -5.74
CA ALA A 91 -4.37 -2.73 -5.07
C ALA A 91 -3.57 -1.41 -5.17
N ARG A 92 -4.28 -0.28 -5.17
CA ARG A 92 -3.66 1.05 -5.13
C ARG A 92 -4.23 1.84 -3.97
N ALA A 93 -3.43 2.79 -3.47
CA ALA A 93 -3.75 3.57 -2.29
C ALA A 93 -3.26 5.02 -2.46
N THR A 94 -3.62 5.86 -1.49
CA THR A 94 -3.15 7.24 -1.39
C THR A 94 -2.36 7.45 -0.11
N PHE A 95 -1.21 8.11 -0.22
CA PHE A 95 -0.31 8.35 0.90
C PHE A 95 -0.24 9.84 1.23
N PHE A 96 -0.69 10.23 2.41
CA PHE A 96 -0.60 11.61 2.91
C PHE A 96 0.69 11.75 3.71
N PHE A 97 1.71 12.28 3.06
CA PHE A 97 3.04 12.37 3.66
C PHE A 97 3.23 13.62 4.49
N LEU A 98 3.95 13.45 5.60
CA LEU A 98 4.50 14.54 6.37
C LEU A 98 5.76 15.08 5.69
N GLY A 99 5.82 16.40 5.49
CA GLY A 99 7.00 17.06 4.92
C GLY A 99 8.30 16.69 5.64
N ARG A 100 8.31 16.69 6.98
CA ARG A 100 9.49 16.32 7.77
C ARG A 100 9.96 14.89 7.55
N ASN A 101 9.04 13.95 7.35
CA ASN A 101 9.37 12.55 7.14
C ASN A 101 9.88 12.34 5.73
N LEU A 102 9.22 12.96 4.75
CA LEU A 102 9.66 12.95 3.36
C LEU A 102 11.09 13.51 3.23
N ALA A 103 11.37 14.65 3.85
CA ALA A 103 12.69 15.27 3.83
C ALA A 103 13.80 14.39 4.46
N ALA A 104 13.47 13.63 5.50
CA ALA A 104 14.43 12.85 6.27
C ALA A 104 14.67 11.44 5.70
N ARG A 105 13.70 10.88 4.96
CA ARG A 105 13.66 9.45 4.66
C ARG A 105 13.75 9.14 3.18
N TRP A 106 13.07 9.90 2.32
CA TRP A 106 12.87 9.51 0.92
C TRP A 106 13.40 10.55 -0.08
N GLY A 107 14.09 10.07 -1.10
CA GLY A 107 14.53 10.80 -2.27
C GLY A 107 13.48 10.80 -3.39
N SER A 108 13.89 11.27 -4.57
CA SER A 108 12.99 11.36 -5.71
C SER A 108 12.65 9.97 -6.26
N ASP A 109 13.60 9.04 -6.30
CA ASP A 109 13.39 7.72 -6.90
C ASP A 109 12.40 6.88 -6.09
N GLU A 110 12.43 6.96 -4.76
CA GLU A 110 11.46 6.27 -3.89
C GLU A 110 10.04 6.80 -4.09
N VAL A 111 9.88 8.12 -4.22
CA VAL A 111 8.57 8.72 -4.50
C VAL A 111 8.10 8.40 -5.92
N GLN A 112 9.01 8.38 -6.90
CA GLN A 112 8.68 8.01 -8.27
C GLN A 112 8.32 6.52 -8.38
N ASP A 113 8.95 5.64 -7.61
CA ASP A 113 8.59 4.22 -7.51
C ASP A 113 7.15 4.05 -6.99
N LEU A 114 6.80 4.75 -5.90
CA LEU A 114 5.43 4.76 -5.40
C LEU A 114 4.42 5.24 -6.46
N LEU A 115 4.75 6.28 -7.23
CA LEU A 115 3.91 6.78 -8.32
C LEU A 115 3.88 5.83 -9.53
N ASN A 116 4.98 5.16 -9.84
CA ASN A 116 5.07 4.14 -10.89
C ASN A 116 4.10 3.00 -10.62
N ARG A 117 4.02 2.55 -9.36
CA ARG A 117 3.07 1.53 -8.89
C ARG A 117 1.61 1.98 -8.90
N GLY A 118 1.34 3.20 -9.35
CA GLY A 118 -0.01 3.72 -9.55
C GLY A 118 -0.65 4.28 -8.28
N HIS A 119 0.08 4.43 -7.17
CA HIS A 119 -0.42 5.12 -5.99
C HIS A 119 -0.48 6.64 -6.22
N ALA A 120 -1.05 7.37 -5.25
CA ALA A 120 -1.06 8.82 -5.24
C ALA A 120 -0.48 9.36 -3.94
N VAL A 121 0.00 10.61 -3.97
CA VAL A 121 0.53 11.32 -2.80
C VAL A 121 -0.26 12.59 -2.51
N GLY A 122 -0.53 12.83 -1.24
CA GLY A 122 -1.17 14.02 -0.72
C GLY A 122 -0.32 14.71 0.34
N ASN A 123 -0.66 15.96 0.63
CA ASN A 123 0.00 16.74 1.68
C ASN A 123 -0.63 16.45 3.06
N HIS A 124 0.17 16.11 4.07
CA HIS A 124 -0.29 15.93 5.45
C HIS A 124 0.27 16.95 6.43
N SER A 125 0.56 18.16 5.98
CA SER A 125 1.36 19.16 6.69
C SER A 125 2.85 18.75 6.82
N THR A 126 3.68 19.63 7.34
CA THR A 126 5.09 19.32 7.61
C THR A 126 5.28 18.75 9.01
N HIS A 127 4.64 19.37 10.00
CA HIS A 127 4.96 19.13 11.41
C HIS A 127 3.88 18.37 12.18
N HIS A 128 2.76 18.02 11.54
CA HIS A 128 1.64 17.32 12.18
C HIS A 128 1.11 18.09 13.41
N ARG A 129 1.01 19.42 13.30
CA ARG A 129 0.41 20.27 14.34
C ARG A 129 -1.12 20.31 14.15
N LYS A 130 -1.85 20.56 15.22
CA LYS A 130 -3.27 20.95 15.13
C LYS A 130 -3.36 22.31 14.45
N LEU A 131 -3.78 22.33 13.19
CA LEU A 131 -3.71 23.53 12.36
C LEU A 131 -4.71 24.61 12.81
N THR A 132 -5.83 24.21 13.42
CA THR A 132 -6.83 25.14 13.98
C THR A 132 -6.32 25.93 15.18
N GLU A 133 -5.28 25.43 15.86
CA GLU A 133 -4.61 26.09 16.98
C GLU A 133 -3.44 26.99 16.51
N GLN A 134 -3.23 27.15 15.20
CA GLN A 134 -2.15 27.95 14.61
C GLN A 134 -2.69 29.22 13.93
N PRO A 135 -1.90 30.30 13.86
CA PRO A 135 -2.29 31.47 13.07
C PRO A 135 -2.22 31.16 11.56
N PRO A 136 -3.02 31.82 10.70
CA PRO A 136 -3.14 31.48 9.27
C PRO A 136 -1.82 31.45 8.50
N TRP A 137 -0.91 32.38 8.79
CA TRP A 137 0.41 32.42 8.15
C TRP A 137 1.28 31.22 8.51
N SER A 138 1.12 30.67 9.73
CA SER A 138 1.84 29.47 10.15
C SER A 138 1.24 28.21 9.52
N VAL A 139 -0.07 28.16 9.32
CA VAL A 139 -0.74 27.08 8.57
C VAL A 139 -0.26 27.09 7.12
N ALA A 140 -0.25 28.27 6.48
CA ALA A 140 0.20 28.43 5.11
C ALA A 140 1.66 28.00 4.93
N ALA A 141 2.55 28.43 5.83
CA ALA A 141 3.96 28.04 5.78
C ALA A 141 4.15 26.53 5.96
N ASP A 142 3.41 25.91 6.89
CA ASP A 142 3.54 24.48 7.17
C ASP A 142 3.07 23.59 6.01
N LEU A 143 1.96 23.96 5.38
CA LEU A 143 1.43 23.29 4.20
C LEU A 143 2.30 23.54 2.97
N GLU A 144 2.77 24.78 2.78
CA GLU A 144 3.64 25.14 1.64
C GLU A 144 4.97 24.39 1.68
N GLU A 145 5.58 24.26 2.86
CA GLU A 145 6.82 23.51 3.03
C GLU A 145 6.67 22.05 2.57
N ALA A 146 5.60 21.38 3.00
CA ALA A 146 5.31 20.02 2.56
C ALA A 146 5.03 19.94 1.05
N SER A 147 4.30 20.91 0.50
CA SER A 147 4.01 20.97 -0.94
C SER A 147 5.25 21.18 -1.80
N LEU A 148 6.20 22.01 -1.35
CA LEU A 148 7.48 22.21 -2.03
C LEU A 148 8.35 20.96 -1.98
N LEU A 149 8.39 20.27 -0.84
CA LEU A 149 9.09 19.00 -0.71
C LEU A 149 8.51 17.94 -1.64
N LEU A 150 7.18 17.79 -1.67
CA LEU A 150 6.50 16.89 -2.60
C LEU A 150 6.82 17.26 -4.05
N ALA A 151 6.66 18.53 -4.44
CA ALA A 151 6.96 18.98 -5.80
C ALA A 151 8.40 18.70 -6.23
N ASN A 152 9.36 18.84 -5.33
CA ASN A 152 10.77 18.53 -5.59
C ASN A 152 11.03 17.01 -5.81
N ARG A 153 10.13 16.14 -5.35
CA ARG A 153 10.28 14.67 -5.48
C ARG A 153 9.44 14.10 -6.62
N THR A 154 8.25 14.65 -6.81
CA THR A 154 7.25 14.20 -7.79
C THR A 154 7.36 14.91 -9.14
N GLY A 155 7.85 16.15 -9.16
CA GLY A 155 7.81 17.08 -10.29
C GLY A 155 6.55 17.95 -10.36
N PHE A 156 5.57 17.75 -9.48
CA PHE A 156 4.31 18.48 -9.46
C PHE A 156 3.85 18.79 -8.04
N ARG A 157 3.11 19.89 -7.86
CA ARG A 157 2.55 20.23 -6.55
C ARG A 157 1.39 19.29 -6.21
N PRO A 158 1.21 18.89 -4.93
CA PRO A 158 0.08 18.06 -4.54
C PRO A 158 -1.25 18.77 -4.82
N SER A 159 -2.24 18.04 -5.33
CA SER A 159 -3.59 18.55 -5.60
C SER A 159 -4.57 18.30 -4.44
N CYS A 160 -4.16 17.50 -3.47
CA CYS A 160 -4.96 17.17 -2.30
C CYS A 160 -4.14 17.25 -1.01
N TRP A 161 -4.87 17.40 0.09
CA TRP A 161 -4.30 17.39 1.43
C TRP A 161 -5.28 16.78 2.43
N ARG A 162 -4.75 16.39 3.59
CA ARG A 162 -5.54 15.94 4.73
C ARG A 162 -5.06 16.64 5.98
N ALA A 163 -6.00 17.18 6.77
CA ALA A 163 -5.66 17.82 8.03
C ALA A 163 -5.15 16.80 9.05
N PRO A 164 -4.01 17.04 9.73
CA PRO A 164 -3.62 16.27 10.91
C PRO A 164 -4.77 16.18 11.90
N TYR A 165 -4.99 14.99 12.47
CA TYR A 165 -6.09 14.70 13.41
C TYR A 165 -7.51 14.89 12.84
N GLY A 166 -7.67 15.17 11.54
CA GLY A 166 -8.95 15.60 10.95
C GLY A 166 -9.40 16.98 11.43
N ASP A 167 -8.50 17.75 12.05
CA ASP A 167 -8.81 19.00 12.71
C ASP A 167 -8.89 20.15 11.70
N LEU A 168 -10.12 20.51 11.33
CA LEU A 168 -10.44 21.42 10.23
C LEU A 168 -11.45 22.49 10.67
N ASP A 169 -11.11 23.75 10.42
CA ASP A 169 -12.03 24.89 10.47
C ASP A 169 -12.02 25.67 9.13
N GLU A 170 -12.83 26.73 9.03
CA GLU A 170 -12.92 27.55 7.82
C GLU A 170 -11.58 28.23 7.48
N MET A 171 -10.79 28.62 8.48
CA MET A 171 -9.51 29.27 8.28
C MET A 171 -8.51 28.30 7.66
N VAL A 172 -8.34 27.11 8.24
CA VAL A 172 -7.44 26.08 7.73
C VAL A 172 -7.88 25.64 6.34
N HIS A 173 -9.19 25.41 6.13
CA HIS A 173 -9.74 25.04 4.83
C HIS A 173 -9.46 26.11 3.76
N SER A 174 -9.67 27.40 4.09
CA SER A 174 -9.41 28.51 3.17
C SER A 174 -7.93 28.66 2.84
N VAL A 175 -7.04 28.53 3.82
CA VAL A 175 -5.58 28.58 3.61
C VAL A 175 -5.14 27.47 2.66
N ALA A 176 -5.56 26.22 2.90
CA ALA A 176 -5.20 25.11 2.02
C ALA A 176 -5.80 25.25 0.61
N GLY A 177 -7.03 25.78 0.52
CA GLY A 177 -7.66 26.12 -0.77
C GLY A 177 -6.91 27.18 -1.56
N SER A 178 -6.26 28.14 -0.88
CA SER A 178 -5.38 29.13 -1.54
C SER A 178 -4.08 28.55 -2.09
N LEU A 179 -3.75 27.31 -1.72
CA LEU A 179 -2.63 26.52 -2.25
C LEU A 179 -3.09 25.50 -3.31
N ASP A 180 -4.31 25.66 -3.83
CA ASP A 180 -4.95 24.79 -4.83
C ASP A 180 -5.10 23.32 -4.39
N MET A 181 -5.19 23.07 -3.07
CA MET A 181 -5.34 21.72 -2.54
C MET A 181 -6.76 21.42 -2.08
N THR A 182 -7.28 20.27 -2.51
CA THR A 182 -8.58 19.74 -2.08
C THR A 182 -8.44 18.96 -0.76
N HIS A 183 -9.26 19.27 0.24
CA HIS A 183 -9.27 18.51 1.49
C HIS A 183 -9.90 17.13 1.31
N VAL A 184 -9.25 16.10 1.85
CA VAL A 184 -9.72 14.71 1.85
C VAL A 184 -9.89 14.21 3.27
N GLY A 185 -11.13 13.95 3.68
CA GLY A 185 -11.46 13.27 4.94
C GLY A 185 -11.42 11.74 4.83
N TRP A 186 -12.20 11.07 5.67
CA TRP A 186 -12.40 9.62 5.64
C TRP A 186 -13.82 9.24 6.06
N THR A 187 -14.22 8.01 5.75
CA THR A 187 -15.54 7.45 6.08
C THR A 187 -15.46 6.22 6.97
N ALA A 188 -14.28 5.63 7.12
CA ALA A 188 -14.00 4.52 8.00
C ALA A 188 -12.65 4.76 8.69
N ASP A 189 -12.68 4.80 10.02
CA ASP A 189 -11.51 4.95 10.88
C ASP A 189 -11.52 3.81 11.92
N PRO A 190 -10.75 2.74 11.68
CA PRO A 190 -10.64 1.63 12.61
C PRO A 190 -9.79 1.97 13.85
N GLN A 191 -9.22 3.18 13.92
CA GLN A 191 -8.34 3.65 14.99
C GLN A 191 -7.20 2.66 15.26
N GLU A 192 -6.60 2.13 14.20
CA GLU A 192 -5.54 1.12 14.29
C GLU A 192 -4.30 1.63 15.04
N TRP A 193 -4.15 2.95 15.13
CA TRP A 193 -3.13 3.59 15.96
C TRP A 193 -3.24 3.29 17.46
N LEU A 194 -4.41 2.84 17.95
CA LEU A 194 -4.65 2.33 19.31
C LEU A 194 -4.31 0.83 19.50
N ASN A 195 -3.90 0.15 18.44
CA ASN A 195 -3.60 -1.28 18.39
C ASN A 195 -4.79 -2.22 18.75
N PRO A 196 -5.97 -2.06 18.13
CA PRO A 196 -7.07 -3.03 18.24
C PRO A 196 -6.70 -4.41 17.68
N TRP A 197 -7.47 -5.43 18.03
CA TRP A 197 -7.30 -6.77 17.46
C TRP A 197 -7.75 -6.81 15.99
N VAL A 198 -6.93 -7.38 15.09
CA VAL A 198 -7.14 -7.31 13.62
C VAL A 198 -8.54 -7.78 13.20
N PRO A 199 -9.08 -8.92 13.66
CA PRO A 199 -10.44 -9.33 13.27
C PRO A 199 -11.54 -8.34 13.65
N VAL A 200 -11.39 -7.56 14.73
CA VAL A 200 -12.35 -6.49 15.07
C VAL A 200 -12.27 -5.35 14.06
N VAL A 201 -11.06 -5.03 13.60
CA VAL A 201 -10.85 -4.04 12.53
C VAL A 201 -11.47 -4.52 11.22
N ILE A 202 -11.25 -5.79 10.84
CA ILE A 202 -11.81 -6.36 9.60
C ILE A 202 -13.33 -6.37 9.63
N ASP A 203 -13.95 -6.77 10.75
CA ASP A 203 -15.41 -6.74 10.93
C ASP A 203 -15.96 -5.31 10.80
N TYR A 204 -15.33 -4.34 11.49
CA TYR A 204 -15.68 -2.92 11.37
C TYR A 204 -15.59 -2.41 9.93
N LEU A 205 -14.48 -2.67 9.24
CA LEU A 205 -14.26 -2.20 7.87
C LEU A 205 -15.24 -2.86 6.90
N THR A 206 -15.54 -4.14 7.08
CA THR A 206 -16.56 -4.86 6.30
C THR A 206 -17.94 -4.22 6.47
N GLY A 207 -18.30 -3.83 7.70
CA GLY A 207 -19.55 -3.11 7.98
C GLY A 207 -19.61 -1.67 7.44
N LYS A 208 -18.45 -1.03 7.23
CA LYS A 208 -18.34 0.34 6.67
C LYS A 208 -18.15 0.36 5.15
N ARG A 209 -18.04 -0.81 4.51
CA ARG A 209 -17.81 -0.94 3.07
C ARG A 209 -18.99 -0.39 2.26
N ARG A 210 -18.68 0.55 1.36
CA ARG A 210 -19.63 1.18 0.43
C ARG A 210 -18.87 1.82 -0.73
N ASP A 211 -19.58 2.15 -1.80
CA ASP A 211 -19.03 2.86 -2.95
C ASP A 211 -18.29 4.12 -2.52
N GLY A 212 -17.02 4.20 -2.91
CA GLY A 212 -16.08 5.26 -2.59
C GLY A 212 -15.80 5.45 -1.10
N ALA A 213 -15.94 4.41 -0.27
CA ALA A 213 -15.48 4.45 1.10
C ALA A 213 -13.99 4.82 1.17
N VAL A 214 -13.62 5.71 2.09
CA VAL A 214 -12.24 6.13 2.31
C VAL A 214 -11.82 5.63 3.69
N VAL A 215 -10.87 4.69 3.70
CA VAL A 215 -10.33 4.06 4.90
C VAL A 215 -9.08 4.82 5.34
N LEU A 216 -9.08 5.31 6.58
CA LEU A 216 -7.91 5.91 7.21
C LEU A 216 -7.06 4.81 7.87
N LEU A 217 -5.78 4.75 7.51
CA LEU A 217 -4.73 3.97 8.17
C LEU A 217 -3.46 4.83 8.24
N HIS A 218 -2.39 4.30 8.83
CA HIS A 218 -1.08 4.94 8.91
C HIS A 218 0.01 3.97 8.41
N ASP A 219 0.88 4.39 7.49
CA ASP A 219 1.95 3.56 6.92
C ASP A 219 3.22 3.47 7.79
N ARG A 220 3.16 4.01 9.00
CA ARG A 220 4.18 3.87 10.06
C ARG A 220 3.83 2.82 11.12
N LYS A 221 2.80 1.99 10.86
CA LYS A 221 2.25 1.03 11.82
C LYS A 221 2.35 -0.38 11.27
N TRP A 222 2.99 -1.27 12.04
CA TRP A 222 3.03 -2.70 11.77
C TRP A 222 1.62 -3.31 11.64
N LEU A 223 0.66 -2.83 12.44
CA LEU A 223 -0.72 -3.32 12.42
C LEU A 223 -1.42 -3.02 11.08
N SER A 224 -1.09 -1.90 10.42
CA SER A 224 -1.65 -1.57 9.11
C SER A 224 -1.28 -2.63 8.06
N LEU A 225 -0.09 -3.23 8.16
CA LEU A 225 0.31 -4.31 7.24
C LEU A 225 -0.62 -5.53 7.40
N HIS A 226 -0.89 -5.95 8.64
CA HIS A 226 -1.79 -7.07 8.90
C HIS A 226 -3.24 -6.78 8.52
N ILE A 227 -3.71 -5.54 8.78
CA ILE A 227 -5.05 -5.12 8.36
C ILE A 227 -5.17 -5.21 6.83
N VAL A 228 -4.17 -4.71 6.09
CA VAL A 228 -4.20 -4.72 4.62
C VAL A 228 -4.13 -6.16 4.08
N ASP A 229 -3.27 -7.01 4.64
CA ASP A 229 -3.11 -8.42 4.24
C ASP A 229 -4.42 -9.22 4.42
N ASP A 230 -5.14 -9.00 5.52
CA ASP A 230 -6.42 -9.66 5.78
C ASP A 230 -7.60 -9.03 5.01
N LEU A 231 -7.59 -7.70 4.81
CA LEU A 231 -8.69 -6.96 4.20
C LEU A 231 -8.80 -7.17 2.68
N LEU A 232 -7.66 -7.13 1.98
CA LEU A 232 -7.64 -7.13 0.52
C LEU A 232 -8.28 -8.40 -0.08
N PRO A 233 -7.99 -9.63 0.38
CA PRO A 233 -8.67 -10.84 -0.10
C PRO A 233 -10.18 -10.78 0.11
N VAL A 234 -10.64 -10.44 1.33
CA VAL A 234 -12.06 -10.40 1.67
C VAL A 234 -12.83 -9.45 0.76
N PHE A 235 -12.27 -8.26 0.50
CA PHE A 235 -12.94 -7.26 -0.32
C PHE A 235 -12.88 -7.60 -1.80
N HIS A 236 -11.78 -8.19 -2.28
CA HIS A 236 -11.68 -8.66 -3.66
C HIS A 236 -12.65 -9.80 -3.97
N ASP A 237 -12.81 -10.76 -3.06
CA ASP A 237 -13.79 -11.85 -3.20
C ASP A 237 -15.23 -11.32 -3.28
N ASP A 238 -15.50 -10.20 -2.60
CA ASP A 238 -16.77 -9.47 -2.65
C ASP A 238 -16.89 -8.50 -3.85
N GLY A 239 -15.93 -8.51 -4.78
CA GLY A 239 -15.95 -7.72 -6.02
C GLY A 239 -15.47 -6.28 -5.90
N TRP A 240 -14.86 -5.89 -4.77
CA TRP A 240 -14.36 -4.52 -4.57
C TRP A 240 -12.97 -4.32 -5.16
N ARG A 241 -12.76 -3.12 -5.71
CA ARG A 241 -11.46 -2.66 -6.19
C ARG A 241 -10.89 -1.58 -5.28
N PHE A 242 -9.56 -1.50 -5.26
CA PHE A 242 -8.82 -0.50 -4.50
C PHE A 242 -8.02 0.40 -5.43
N ASP A 243 -8.33 1.69 -5.43
CA ASP A 243 -7.69 2.69 -6.29
C ASP A 243 -7.08 3.82 -5.45
N ALA A 244 -6.24 4.65 -6.06
CA ALA A 244 -5.82 5.90 -5.45
C ALA A 244 -6.90 6.97 -5.63
N LEU A 245 -6.99 7.91 -4.69
CA LEU A 245 -7.99 8.96 -4.68
C LEU A 245 -7.83 9.87 -5.92
N PRO A 246 -8.89 10.09 -6.72
CA PRO A 246 -8.83 10.95 -7.88
C PRO A 246 -8.40 12.39 -7.55
N ALA A 247 -8.84 12.93 -6.41
CA ALA A 247 -8.47 14.27 -5.95
C ALA A 247 -6.95 14.45 -5.75
N CYS A 248 -6.21 13.35 -5.52
CA CYS A 248 -4.78 13.34 -5.29
C CYS A 248 -3.96 13.05 -6.55
N ARG A 249 -4.59 12.98 -7.72
CA ARG A 249 -3.89 12.89 -9.00
C ARG A 249 -3.80 14.28 -9.63
N ALA A 250 -2.58 14.81 -9.70
CA ALA A 250 -2.33 16.12 -10.28
C ALA A 250 -2.53 16.09 -11.82
N PRO A 251 -3.19 17.11 -12.40
CA PRO A 251 -3.21 17.30 -13.85
C PRO A 251 -1.78 17.44 -14.41
N GLY A 252 -1.51 16.85 -15.57
CA GLY A 252 -0.18 16.94 -16.20
C GLY A 252 0.94 16.19 -15.46
N GLU A 253 0.58 15.27 -14.54
CA GLU A 253 1.52 14.42 -13.81
C GLU A 253 2.56 13.78 -14.75
N ARG A 254 2.11 13.26 -15.89
CA ARG A 254 2.97 12.59 -16.87
C ARG A 254 4.11 13.49 -17.34
N GLU A 255 3.75 14.65 -17.87
CA GLU A 255 4.70 15.62 -18.43
C GLU A 255 5.64 16.15 -17.34
N ALA A 256 5.08 16.43 -16.15
CA ALA A 256 5.84 16.89 -14.99
C ALA A 256 6.88 15.85 -14.52
N ARG A 257 6.48 14.57 -14.42
CA ARG A 257 7.38 13.49 -14.02
C ARG A 257 8.49 13.30 -15.04
N MET A 258 8.16 13.23 -16.32
CA MET A 258 9.16 13.12 -17.41
C MET A 258 10.19 14.27 -17.37
N ALA A 259 9.73 15.51 -17.15
CA ALA A 259 10.59 16.69 -17.13
C ALA A 259 11.62 16.71 -15.97
N THR A 260 11.41 15.91 -14.92
CA THR A 260 12.34 15.83 -13.79
C THR A 260 13.36 14.71 -13.88
N ARG A 261 13.28 13.85 -14.90
CA ARG A 261 14.19 12.70 -15.04
C ARG A 261 15.45 13.07 -15.82
N GLY A 262 16.59 12.57 -15.35
CA GLY A 262 17.87 12.61 -16.05
C GLY A 262 18.32 11.20 -16.45
N THR A 263 19.43 11.10 -17.18
CA THR A 263 20.00 9.81 -17.64
C THR A 263 20.46 8.89 -16.51
N ASP A 264 20.53 9.38 -15.27
CA ASP A 264 20.85 8.55 -14.09
C ASP A 264 19.60 8.15 -13.30
N SER A 265 18.40 8.61 -13.70
CA SER A 265 17.15 8.30 -13.03
C SER A 265 16.60 6.94 -13.46
N THR A 266 15.84 6.30 -12.58
CA THR A 266 15.02 5.15 -12.95
C THR A 266 13.89 5.56 -13.91
N PRO A 267 13.40 4.64 -14.76
CA PRO A 267 12.26 4.94 -15.63
C PRO A 267 11.02 5.34 -14.82
N VAL A 268 10.21 6.22 -15.41
CA VAL A 268 8.92 6.63 -14.84
C VAL A 268 7.78 6.26 -15.76
N GLY A 269 6.64 5.89 -15.20
CA GLY A 269 5.48 5.50 -15.98
C GLY A 269 4.24 5.31 -15.13
N ARG A 270 3.20 4.81 -15.79
CA ARG A 270 1.96 4.36 -15.16
C ARG A 270 1.19 3.45 -16.11
N VAL A 271 0.56 2.42 -15.55
CA VAL A 271 -0.50 1.68 -16.25
C VAL A 271 -1.81 2.46 -16.13
N ASP A 272 -2.40 2.83 -17.26
CA ASP A 272 -3.66 3.59 -17.28
C ASP A 272 -4.88 2.68 -17.23
N ARG A 273 -4.81 1.49 -17.84
CA ARG A 273 -5.92 0.53 -17.87
C ARG A 273 -5.47 -0.90 -18.15
N VAL A 274 -6.16 -1.85 -17.52
CA VAL A 274 -6.15 -3.28 -17.86
C VAL A 274 -7.58 -3.70 -18.17
N ALA A 275 -7.87 -3.99 -19.44
CA ALA A 275 -9.21 -4.32 -19.91
C ALA A 275 -9.27 -5.71 -20.57
N THR A 276 -10.39 -6.41 -20.37
CA THR A 276 -10.68 -7.67 -21.07
C THR A 276 -11.09 -7.38 -22.51
N VAL A 277 -10.37 -7.95 -23.49
CA VAL A 277 -10.62 -7.77 -24.93
C VAL A 277 -10.43 -9.10 -25.67
N GLY A 278 -11.48 -9.58 -26.33
CA GLY A 278 -11.39 -10.73 -27.24
C GLY A 278 -10.93 -12.04 -26.59
N GLY A 279 -11.31 -12.27 -25.33
CA GLY A 279 -10.91 -13.47 -24.58
C GLY A 279 -9.52 -13.39 -23.93
N GLY A 280 -8.82 -12.26 -24.09
CA GLY A 280 -7.56 -11.95 -23.43
C GLY A 280 -7.61 -10.59 -22.73
N LEU A 281 -6.44 -10.03 -22.44
CA LEU A 281 -6.29 -8.74 -21.77
C LEU A 281 -5.55 -7.74 -22.66
N LYS A 282 -5.91 -6.47 -22.52
CA LYS A 282 -5.23 -5.32 -23.10
C LYS A 282 -4.75 -4.40 -21.98
N VAL A 283 -3.45 -4.30 -21.83
CA VAL A 283 -2.78 -3.37 -20.91
C VAL A 283 -2.35 -2.14 -21.68
N THR A 284 -2.74 -0.96 -21.20
CA THR A 284 -2.35 0.33 -21.78
C THR A 284 -1.76 1.22 -20.70
N GLY A 285 -0.73 1.97 -21.06
CA GLY A 285 -0.10 2.92 -20.17
C GLY A 285 0.96 3.73 -20.89
N TRP A 286 1.84 4.35 -20.11
CA TRP A 286 3.00 5.07 -20.61
C TRP A 286 4.23 4.79 -19.75
N ALA A 287 5.41 4.93 -20.35
CA ALA A 287 6.67 4.88 -19.64
C ALA A 287 7.73 5.72 -20.37
N TYR A 288 8.64 6.30 -19.61
CA TYR A 288 9.68 7.19 -20.06
C TYR A 288 10.98 6.88 -19.33
N ASP A 289 12.06 6.86 -20.09
CA ASP A 289 13.42 6.79 -19.61
C ASP A 289 14.21 7.88 -20.35
N ALA A 290 14.98 8.68 -19.62
CA ALA A 290 15.78 9.76 -20.21
C ALA A 290 16.91 9.23 -21.11
N ASP A 291 17.29 7.96 -20.97
CA ASP A 291 18.21 7.27 -21.88
C ASP A 291 17.56 6.85 -23.21
N ALA A 292 16.22 6.84 -23.28
CA ALA A 292 15.44 6.54 -24.47
C ALA A 292 14.38 7.63 -24.77
N PRO A 293 14.80 8.90 -24.99
CA PRO A 293 13.88 10.04 -25.05
C PRO A 293 12.98 10.05 -26.30
N GLY A 294 13.23 9.18 -27.28
CA GLY A 294 12.40 9.01 -28.48
C GLY A 294 11.34 7.91 -28.38
N GLY A 295 11.21 7.24 -27.24
CA GLY A 295 10.43 6.01 -27.09
C GLY A 295 11.24 4.75 -27.43
N GLY A 296 10.55 3.63 -27.65
CA GLY A 296 11.18 2.32 -27.88
C GLY A 296 11.63 1.62 -26.59
N LEU A 297 11.16 2.08 -25.44
CA LEU A 297 11.45 1.48 -24.14
C LEU A 297 10.76 0.13 -24.02
N ASP A 298 11.51 -0.91 -23.67
CA ASP A 298 10.95 -2.26 -23.51
C ASP A 298 9.99 -2.30 -22.31
N ILE A 299 8.78 -2.79 -22.55
CA ILE A 299 7.76 -3.01 -21.53
C ILE A 299 7.57 -4.51 -21.37
N ARG A 300 7.69 -4.99 -20.14
CA ARG A 300 7.49 -6.40 -19.80
C ARG A 300 6.27 -6.55 -18.91
N VAL A 301 5.48 -7.58 -19.17
CA VAL A 301 4.26 -7.89 -18.42
C VAL A 301 4.30 -9.35 -17.98
N SER A 302 4.03 -9.59 -16.70
CA SER A 302 3.91 -10.93 -16.13
C SER A 302 2.53 -11.14 -15.51
N LEU A 303 2.07 -12.39 -15.53
CA LEU A 303 0.84 -12.84 -14.89
C LEU A 303 1.18 -13.46 -13.53
N GLY A 304 0.62 -12.91 -12.45
CA GLY A 304 0.80 -13.45 -11.10
C GLY A 304 1.91 -12.80 -10.29
N ASP A 305 2.42 -13.55 -9.32
CA ASP A 305 3.38 -13.08 -8.32
C ASP A 305 4.73 -12.73 -9.00
N PRO A 306 5.22 -11.47 -8.88
CA PRO A 306 6.49 -11.03 -9.45
C PRO A 306 7.71 -11.80 -8.90
N GLU A 307 7.57 -12.53 -7.80
CA GLU A 307 8.62 -13.38 -7.21
C GLU A 307 8.68 -14.80 -7.80
N LEU A 308 7.79 -15.17 -8.75
CA LEU A 308 7.82 -16.48 -9.41
C LEU A 308 8.97 -16.62 -10.43
N GLU A 309 9.66 -17.76 -10.41
CA GLU A 309 10.81 -18.07 -11.27
C GLU A 309 10.60 -19.34 -12.14
N PRO A 310 10.74 -19.28 -13.49
CA PRO A 310 10.88 -18.07 -14.30
C PRO A 310 9.51 -17.41 -14.56
N PRO A 311 9.41 -16.07 -14.59
CA PRO A 311 8.17 -15.41 -14.95
C PRO A 311 7.87 -15.61 -16.45
N VAL A 312 6.61 -15.85 -16.80
CA VAL A 312 6.17 -15.82 -18.21
C VAL A 312 5.99 -14.37 -18.60
N TRP A 313 6.75 -13.93 -19.61
CA TRP A 313 6.79 -12.54 -20.04
C TRP A 313 6.13 -12.34 -21.39
N THR A 314 5.19 -11.39 -21.46
CA THR A 314 4.83 -10.75 -22.72
C THR A 314 5.52 -9.39 -22.79
N ALA A 315 6.11 -9.08 -23.94
CA ALA A 315 6.84 -7.83 -24.14
C ALA A 315 6.20 -6.94 -25.22
N SER A 316 6.35 -5.64 -25.06
CA SER A 316 6.02 -4.61 -26.04
C SER A 316 7.06 -3.49 -25.93
N GLN A 317 6.89 -2.42 -26.70
CA GLN A 317 7.70 -1.22 -26.60
C GLN A 317 6.84 0.03 -26.53
N THR A 318 7.34 1.06 -25.87
CA THR A 318 6.72 2.39 -25.94
C THR A 318 6.86 2.95 -27.35
N ARG A 319 5.82 3.64 -27.83
CA ARG A 319 5.86 4.40 -29.08
C ARG A 319 6.58 5.72 -28.87
N SER A 320 6.70 6.53 -29.92
CA SER A 320 7.29 7.88 -29.86
C SER A 320 6.50 8.86 -29.00
N ASP A 321 5.22 8.57 -28.72
CA ASP A 321 4.42 9.31 -27.76
C ASP A 321 4.62 8.80 -26.32
N HIS A 322 5.59 7.89 -26.07
CA HIS A 322 5.86 7.18 -24.81
C HIS A 322 4.74 6.27 -24.28
N GLY A 323 3.65 6.11 -25.04
CA GLY A 323 2.58 5.19 -24.68
C GLY A 323 2.90 3.77 -25.13
N PHE A 324 2.39 2.77 -24.41
CA PHE A 324 2.51 1.36 -24.77
C PHE A 324 1.14 0.68 -24.80
N VAL A 325 1.08 -0.44 -25.53
CA VAL A 325 -0.04 -1.38 -25.50
C VAL A 325 0.56 -2.78 -25.45
N VAL A 326 0.08 -3.61 -24.51
CA VAL A 326 0.42 -5.04 -24.42
C VAL A 326 -0.85 -5.85 -24.53
N HIS A 327 -0.84 -6.89 -25.36
CA HIS A 327 -1.93 -7.83 -25.50
C HIS A 327 -1.51 -9.17 -24.86
N LEU A 328 -2.30 -9.65 -23.91
CA LEU A 328 -2.12 -10.96 -23.28
C LEU A 328 -3.21 -11.89 -23.79
N ALA A 329 -2.85 -13.11 -24.19
CA ALA A 329 -3.80 -14.07 -24.75
C ALA A 329 -4.71 -14.71 -23.70
N GLU A 330 -4.32 -14.67 -22.44
CA GLU A 330 -5.02 -15.32 -21.33
C GLU A 330 -5.55 -14.29 -20.33
N VAL A 331 -6.73 -14.54 -19.79
CA VAL A 331 -7.28 -13.83 -18.64
C VAL A 331 -6.93 -14.66 -17.40
N ALA A 332 -6.37 -13.99 -16.38
CA ALA A 332 -6.06 -14.60 -15.10
C ALA A 332 -6.73 -13.79 -13.98
N ASP A 333 -7.14 -14.49 -12.92
CA ASP A 333 -7.67 -13.87 -11.70
C ASP A 333 -6.56 -13.28 -10.80
N ALA A 334 -5.29 -13.51 -11.16
CA ALA A 334 -4.14 -12.96 -10.48
C ALA A 334 -3.80 -11.54 -10.99
N PRO A 335 -3.16 -10.70 -10.16
CA PRO A 335 -2.66 -9.40 -10.61
C PRO A 335 -1.67 -9.52 -11.78
N ILE A 336 -1.66 -8.50 -12.62
CA ILE A 336 -0.78 -8.37 -13.78
C ILE A 336 0.25 -7.29 -13.47
N CYS A 337 1.49 -7.70 -13.35
CA CYS A 337 2.60 -6.81 -13.03
C CYS A 337 3.26 -6.31 -14.30
N VAL A 338 3.63 -5.03 -14.31
CA VAL A 338 4.17 -4.35 -15.49
C VAL A 338 5.50 -3.71 -15.13
N TRP A 339 6.49 -3.84 -16.00
CA TRP A 339 7.83 -3.26 -15.83
C TRP A 339 8.22 -2.46 -17.06
N ALA A 340 8.87 -1.32 -16.81
CA ALA A 340 9.63 -0.59 -17.80
C ALA A 340 11.11 -0.94 -17.64
N VAL A 341 11.69 -1.56 -18.66
CA VAL A 341 13.11 -1.97 -18.64
C VAL A 341 13.98 -0.75 -18.84
N ASP A 342 14.95 -0.55 -17.96
CA ASP A 342 15.84 0.61 -18.01
C ASP A 342 16.80 0.51 -19.21
N ALA A 343 16.77 1.54 -20.06
CA ALA A 343 17.56 1.58 -21.30
C ALA A 343 19.06 1.77 -21.01
N GLY A 344 19.39 2.44 -19.90
CA GLY A 344 20.75 2.58 -19.37
C GLY A 344 21.32 1.31 -18.74
N ARG A 345 20.53 0.24 -18.62
CA ARG A 345 20.86 -1.04 -17.98
C ARG A 345 21.20 -0.93 -16.49
N ARG A 346 20.50 -0.04 -15.78
CA ARG A 346 20.56 0.11 -14.32
C ARG A 346 19.49 -0.74 -13.64
N GLN A 347 18.40 -0.11 -13.21
CA GLN A 347 17.31 -0.74 -12.48
C GLN A 347 16.00 -0.53 -13.23
N ASP A 348 15.37 -1.64 -13.61
CA ASP A 348 14.02 -1.64 -14.20
C ASP A 348 13.01 -1.04 -13.20
N ALA A 349 12.04 -0.29 -13.73
CA ALA A 349 10.98 0.29 -12.92
C ALA A 349 9.74 -0.60 -12.90
N VAL A 350 9.21 -0.89 -11.72
CA VAL A 350 7.92 -1.57 -11.57
C VAL A 350 6.80 -0.54 -11.73
N LEU A 351 5.95 -0.71 -12.74
CA LEU A 351 4.76 0.12 -12.97
C LEU A 351 3.53 -0.39 -12.19
N GLY A 352 3.78 -1.16 -11.13
CA GLY A 352 2.80 -1.80 -10.25
C GLY A 352 2.17 -3.06 -10.83
N CYS A 353 1.42 -3.73 -9.95
CA CYS A 353 0.58 -4.86 -10.29
C CYS A 353 -0.90 -4.45 -10.32
N HIS A 354 -1.65 -4.98 -11.27
CA HIS A 354 -2.99 -4.49 -11.62
C HIS A 354 -3.97 -5.62 -11.81
N ARG A 355 -5.16 -5.48 -11.23
CA ARG A 355 -6.31 -6.33 -11.57
C ARG A 355 -7.06 -5.74 -12.77
N HIS A 356 -7.59 -6.62 -13.61
CA HIS A 356 -8.43 -6.23 -14.73
C HIS A 356 -9.78 -5.70 -14.24
N GLU A 357 -10.35 -4.73 -14.95
CA GLU A 357 -11.71 -4.26 -14.68
C GLU A 357 -12.70 -5.38 -15.02
N ILE A 358 -13.39 -5.94 -14.02
CA ILE A 358 -14.53 -6.82 -14.24
C ILE A 358 -15.70 -5.91 -14.60
N ALA A 359 -16.21 -6.02 -15.82
CA ALA A 359 -17.41 -5.28 -16.21
C ALA A 359 -18.56 -5.67 -15.27
N PRO A 360 -19.33 -4.73 -14.72
CA PRO A 360 -20.48 -5.09 -13.89
C PRO A 360 -21.43 -5.96 -14.72
N GLU A 361 -21.85 -7.09 -14.15
CA GLU A 361 -22.93 -7.90 -14.73
C GLU A 361 -24.17 -7.00 -14.81
N GLY A 362 -24.67 -6.81 -16.03
CA GLY A 362 -25.71 -5.82 -16.36
C GLY A 362 -27.12 -6.19 -15.93
#